data_AF-A0A3M1HXI0-F1
#
_entry.id   AF-A0A3M1HXI0-F1
#
_cell.length_a   1.000
_cell.length_b   1.000
_cell.length_c   1.000
_cell.angle_alpha   90.00
_cell.angle_beta   90.00
_cell.angle_gamma   90.00
#
_symmetry.space_group_name_H-M   'P 1'
#
loop_
_entity.id
_entity.type
_entity.pdbx_description
1 polymer ?
#
loop_
_entity_poly.entity_id
_entity_poly.type
_entity_poly.pdbx_seq_one_letter_code
_entity_poly.pdbx_strand_id
1 'polypeptide(L)'
;MDRGAFIAGVDSGMLEARLNDIAHNLANVSTPGYKASRTAFAAVLARGFVPRGDKAAYPSLAGQRFDLRPGELRATGRALD
;
A
#
# COMPACT_ATOMS: atom_id res chain seq x y z
N MET A 1 21.47 -2.08 -19.06
CA MET A 1 20.15 -1.70 -18.51
C MET A 1 20.27 -0.33 -17.88
N ASP A 2 19.40 0.59 -18.25
CA ASP A 2 19.34 1.92 -17.66
C ASP A 2 18.69 1.83 -16.26
N ARG A 3 19.45 2.17 -15.21
CA ARG A 3 18.98 2.05 -13.81
C ARG A 3 17.79 2.97 -13.52
N GLY A 4 17.69 4.11 -14.21
CA GLY A 4 16.56 5.02 -14.07
C GLY A 4 15.24 4.39 -14.55
N ALA A 5 15.28 3.71 -15.71
CA ALA A 5 14.11 3.02 -16.24
C ALA A 5 13.65 1.87 -15.35
N PHE A 6 14.57 1.16 -14.70
CA PHE A 6 14.24 0.09 -13.75
C PHE A 6 13.53 0.64 -12.50
N ILE A 7 14.06 1.72 -11.90
CA ILE A 7 13.44 2.37 -10.74
C ILE A 7 12.03 2.86 -11.07
N ALA A 8 11.89 3.57 -12.20
CA ALA A 8 10.60 4.09 -12.64
C ALA A 8 9.57 2.97 -12.91
N GLY A 9 10.01 1.82 -13.45
CA GLY A 9 9.15 0.66 -13.66
C GLY A 9 8.66 0.04 -12.34
N VAL A 10 9.55 -0.11 -11.36
CA VAL A 10 9.19 -0.59 -10.02
C VAL A 10 8.23 0.38 -9.33
N ASP A 11 8.51 1.68 -9.38
CA ASP A 11 7.64 2.72 -8.82
C ASP A 11 6.23 2.71 -9.42
N SER A 12 6.14 2.54 -10.73
CA SER A 12 4.85 2.51 -11.43
C SER A 12 3.98 1.33 -10.97
N GLY A 13 4.57 0.12 -10.86
CA GLY A 13 3.85 -1.05 -10.36
C GLY A 13 3.45 -0.92 -8.89
N MET A 14 4.28 -0.28 -8.07
CA MET A 14 3.96 -0.01 -6.66
C MET A 14 2.82 1.01 -6.52
N LEU A 15 2.81 2.04 -7.36
CA LEU A 15 1.71 3.01 -7.42
C LEU A 15 0.41 2.35 -7.85
N GLU A 16 0.45 1.48 -8.86
CA GLU A 16 -0.72 0.72 -9.32
C GLU A 16 -1.30 -0.15 -8.19
N ALA A 17 -0.44 -0.89 -7.47
CA ALA A 17 -0.86 -1.68 -6.32
C ALA A 17 -1.54 -0.81 -5.23
N ARG A 18 -1.00 0.39 -4.96
CA ARG A 18 -1.61 1.33 -4.02
C ARG A 18 -2.99 1.81 -4.48
N LEU A 19 -3.13 2.13 -5.76
CA LEU A 19 -4.40 2.59 -6.34
C LEU A 19 -5.44 1.49 -6.28
N ASN A 20 -5.05 0.24 -6.55
CA ASN A 20 -5.92 -0.92 -6.44
C ASN A 20 -6.42 -1.12 -5.00
N ASP A 21 -5.55 -1.02 -3.99
CA ASP A 21 -5.99 -1.08 -2.58
C ASP A 21 -6.99 0.02 -2.22
N ILE A 22 -6.75 1.25 -2.68
CA ILE A 22 -7.68 2.37 -2.44
C ILE A 22 -9.03 2.10 -3.11
N ALA A 23 -9.02 1.64 -4.36
CA ALA A 23 -10.24 1.30 -5.08
C ALA A 23 -11.01 0.17 -4.38
N HIS A 24 -10.30 -0.85 -3.91
CA HIS A 24 -10.89 -1.99 -3.21
C HIS A 24 -11.51 -1.58 -1.86
N ASN A 25 -10.81 -0.72 -1.11
CA ASN A 25 -11.36 -0.16 0.14
C ASN A 25 -12.61 0.69 -0.12
N LEU A 26 -12.59 1.51 -1.17
CA LEU A 26 -13.72 2.36 -1.53
C LEU A 26 -14.94 1.52 -1.96
N ALA A 27 -14.73 0.45 -2.72
CA ALA A 27 -15.80 -0.44 -3.15
C ALA A 27 -16.49 -1.16 -1.98
N ASN A 28 -15.75 -1.43 -0.89
CA ASN A 28 -16.26 -2.15 0.28
C ASN A 28 -16.69 -1.23 1.44
N VAL A 29 -16.84 0.08 1.21
CA VAL A 29 -17.22 1.04 2.26
C VAL A 29 -18.58 0.71 2.90
N SER A 30 -19.49 0.08 2.15
CA SER A 30 -20.82 -0.30 2.61
C SER A 30 -20.91 -1.75 3.12
N THR A 31 -19.80 -2.49 3.17
CA THR A 31 -19.76 -3.88 3.64
C THR A 31 -19.63 -3.92 5.17
N PRO A 32 -20.63 -4.43 5.92
CA PRO A 32 -20.54 -4.52 7.38
C PRO A 32 -19.35 -5.35 7.85
N GLY A 33 -18.63 -4.87 8.86
CA GLY A 33 -17.46 -5.57 9.41
C GLY A 33 -16.20 -5.54 8.54
N TYR A 34 -16.23 -4.86 7.38
CA TYR A 34 -15.04 -4.73 6.54
C TYR A 34 -13.91 -3.97 7.25
N LYS A 35 -12.68 -4.45 7.06
CA LYS A 35 -11.46 -3.81 7.58
C LYS A 35 -10.60 -3.40 6.41
N ALA A 36 -10.36 -2.09 6.30
CA ALA A 36 -9.58 -1.54 5.20
C ALA A 36 -8.15 -2.10 5.21
N SER A 37 -7.63 -2.42 4.04
CA SER A 37 -6.25 -2.87 3.87
C SER A 37 -5.38 -1.75 3.29
N ARG A 38 -4.09 -1.78 3.60
CA ARG A 38 -3.11 -0.83 3.08
C ARG A 38 -1.81 -1.54 2.77
N THR A 39 -1.36 -1.39 1.53
CA THR A 39 0.00 -1.74 1.12
C THR A 39 1.02 -0.83 1.80
N ALA A 40 1.98 -1.44 2.48
CA ALA A 40 3.14 -0.79 3.06
C ALA A 40 4.34 -0.91 2.12
N PHE A 41 5.07 0.19 1.99
CA PHE A 41 6.27 0.28 1.18
C PHE A 41 7.48 0.52 2.08
N ALA A 42 8.63 -0.06 1.72
CA ALA A 42 9.91 0.16 2.37
C ALA A 42 10.96 0.52 1.31
N ALA A 43 12.02 1.21 1.74
CA ALA A 43 13.18 1.46 0.89
C ALA A 43 14.30 0.49 1.27
N VAL A 44 14.84 -0.22 0.28
CA VAL A 44 15.99 -1.12 0.40
C VAL A 44 17.22 -0.41 -0.13
N LEU A 45 18.30 -0.40 0.65
CA LEU A 45 19.56 0.20 0.21
C LEU A 45 20.17 -0.57 -0.96
N ALA A 46 20.57 0.15 -1.99
CA ALA A 46 21.33 -0.40 -3.11
C ALA A 46 22.69 -0.91 -2.63
N ARG A 47 23.07 -2.13 -3.02
CA ARG A 47 24.42 -2.64 -2.79
C ARG A 47 25.36 -2.07 -3.87
N GLY A 48 26.23 -1.14 -3.49
CA GLY A 48 27.28 -0.61 -4.37
C GLY A 48 27.66 0.84 -4.10
N PHE A 49 28.95 1.15 -4.26
CA PHE A 49 29.53 2.48 -4.09
C PHE A 49 28.98 3.42 -5.17
N VAL A 50 28.26 4.47 -4.77
CA VAL A 50 28.03 5.61 -5.68
C VAL A 50 29.32 6.43 -5.67
N PRO A 51 29.91 6.80 -6.82
CA PRO A 51 31.22 7.49 -6.89
C PRO A 51 31.31 8.83 -6.13
N ARG A 52 30.21 9.29 -5.52
CA ARG A 52 30.08 10.58 -4.84
C ARG A 52 29.53 10.50 -3.40
N GLY A 53 29.36 9.30 -2.85
CA GLY A 53 28.84 9.11 -1.49
C GLY A 53 27.31 9.09 -1.35
N ASP A 54 26.56 9.23 -2.44
CA ASP A 54 25.10 9.14 -2.41
C ASP A 54 24.66 7.70 -2.09
N LYS A 55 23.72 7.55 -1.16
CA LYS A 55 23.10 6.26 -0.87
C LYS A 55 21.91 6.09 -1.81
N ALA A 56 22.05 5.27 -2.85
CA ALA A 56 20.90 4.88 -3.65
C ALA A 56 20.02 3.91 -2.84
N ALA A 57 18.71 4.12 -2.86
CA ALA A 57 17.73 3.22 -2.27
C ALA A 57 16.65 2.91 -3.31
N TYR A 58 16.18 1.67 -3.31
CA TYR A 58 15.12 1.19 -4.17
C TYR A 58 13.85 0.96 -3.34
N PRO A 59 12.69 1.37 -3.83
CA PRO A 59 11.44 1.05 -3.16
C PRO A 59 11.12 -0.44 -3.31
N SER A 60 10.49 -1.00 -2.29
CA SER A 60 10.16 -2.41 -2.15
C SER A 60 8.83 -2.59 -1.41
N LEU A 61 8.12 -3.67 -1.73
CA LEU A 61 6.88 -4.04 -1.06
C LEU A 61 7.18 -4.58 0.33
N ALA A 62 6.75 -3.89 1.38
CA ALA A 62 6.99 -4.30 2.77
C ALA A 62 5.89 -5.23 3.31
N GLY A 63 4.74 -5.30 2.63
CA GLY A 63 3.61 -6.17 2.97
C GLY A 63 2.28 -5.43 3.03
N GLN A 64 1.21 -6.15 3.35
CA GLN A 64 -0.14 -5.59 3.53
C GLN A 64 -0.49 -5.48 5.01
N ARG A 65 -1.17 -4.41 5.40
CA ARG A 65 -1.64 -4.17 6.77
C ARG A 65 -3.14 -3.91 6.78
N PHE A 66 -3.80 -4.22 7.88
CA PHE A 66 -5.22 -3.91 8.08
C PHE A 66 -5.39 -2.78 9.08
N ASP A 67 -6.36 -1.92 8.83
CA ASP A 67 -6.83 -0.94 9.79
C ASP A 67 -7.85 -1.60 10.72
N LEU A 68 -7.46 -1.82 11.97
CA LEU A 68 -8.27 -2.53 12.96
C LEU A 68 -9.22 -1.61 13.73
N ARG A 69 -9.20 -0.30 13.48
CA ARG A 69 -10.06 0.66 14.17
C ARG A 69 -11.54 0.29 14.02
N PRO A 70 -12.38 0.51 15.06
CA PRO A 70 -13.81 0.31 14.94
C PRO A 70 -14.39 1.26 13.88
N GLY A 71 -15.32 0.75 13.08
CA GLY A 71 -16.04 1.54 12.08
C GLY A 71 -17.29 2.19 12.67
N GLU A 72 -17.99 2.98 11.85
CA GLU A 72 -19.29 3.53 12.25
C GLU A 72 -20.33 2.43 12.35
N LEU A 73 -21.13 2.48 13.42
CA LEU A 73 -22.25 1.57 13.65
C LEU A 73 -23.54 2.35 13.42
N ARG A 74 -24.48 1.75 12.68
CA ARG A 74 -25.79 2.32 12.43
C ARG A 74 -26.86 1.33 12.87
N ALA A 75 -27.78 1.79 13.72
CA ALA A 75 -28.92 0.99 14.13
C ALA A 75 -29.78 0.62 12.92
N THR A 76 -30.09 -0.67 12.78
CA THR A 76 -30.92 -1.19 11.70
C THR A 76 -32.37 -1.41 12.11
N GLY A 77 -32.66 -1.38 13.41
CA GLY A 77 -34.00 -1.57 13.98
C GLY A 77 -34.47 -3.03 14.00
N ARG A 78 -33.59 -3.99 13.68
CA ARG A 78 -33.88 -5.42 13.80
C ARG A 78 -33.52 -5.93 15.19
N ALA A 79 -34.29 -6.87 15.72
CA ALA A 79 -34.11 -7.39 17.09
C ALA A 79 -32.85 -8.24 17.29
N LEU A 80 -32.17 -8.63 16.21
CA LEU A 80 -31.04 -9.57 16.20
C LEU A 80 -29.78 -8.96 15.56
N ASP A 81 -29.74 -7.65 15.39
CA ASP A 81 -28.67 -6.89 14.71
C ASP A 81 -28.20 -5.72 15.60
#